data_AF-A0A6J4GV78-F1
#
_entry.id   AF-A0A6J4GV78-F1
#
_cell.length_a   1.000
_cell.length_b   1.000
_cell.length_c   1.000
_cell.angle_alpha   90.00
_cell.angle_beta   90.00
_cell.angle_gamma   90.00
#
_symmetry.space_group_name_H-M   'P 1'
#
loop_
_entity.id
_entity.type
_entity.pdbx_description
1 polymer ?
#
loop_
_entity_poly.entity_id
_entity_poly.type
_entity_poly.pdbx_seq_one_letter_code
_entity_poly.pdbx_strand_id
1 'polypeptide(L)' 'MIEFHAYIGGFWYWLLIKFGKTKLSDEQAGKNRRRNLFFLFFINIIFALIVTLFLIYPIYS' A
#
# COMPACT_ATOMS: atom_id res chain seq x y z
N MET A 1 -10.05 -10.20 8.94
CA MET A 1 -10.01 -9.48 7.64
C MET A 1 -9.25 -8.16 7.71
N ILE A 2 -9.60 -7.23 8.60
CA ILE A 2 -8.96 -5.90 8.66
C ILE A 2 -7.48 -5.97 9.09
N GLU A 3 -7.10 -6.95 9.91
CA GLU A 3 -5.70 -7.14 10.33
C GLU A 3 -4.80 -7.57 9.18
N PHE A 4 -5.30 -8.44 8.30
CA PHE A 4 -4.59 -8.84 7.09
C PHE A 4 -4.30 -7.64 6.18
N HIS A 5 -5.30 -6.76 5.98
CA HIS A 5 -5.12 -5.52 5.22
C HIS A 5 -4.12 -4.58 5.90
N ALA A 6 -4.14 -4.49 7.24
CA ALA A 6 -3.15 -3.71 7.97
C ALA A 6 -1.73 -4.29 7.84
N TYR A 7 -1.59 -5.61 7.75
CA TYR A 7 -0.29 -6.24 7.52
C TYR A 7 0.21 -6.04 6.10
N ILE A 8 -0.65 -6.14 5.10
CA ILE A 8 -0.30 -5.83 3.70
C ILE A 8 0.09 -4.36 3.58
N GLY A 9 -0.68 -3.46 4.18
CA GLY A 9 -0.35 -2.03 4.19
C GLY A 9 0.99 -1.74 4.87
N GLY A 10 1.29 -2.43 5.97
CA GLY A 10 2.57 -2.33 6.66
C GLY A 10 3.72 -2.90 5.83
N PHE A 11 3.48 -3.99 5.11
CA PHE A 11 4.45 -4.56 4.17
C PHE A 11 4.77 -3.60 3.05
N TRP A 12 3.78 -3.01 2.39
CA TRP A 12 4.02 -2.01 1.34
C TRP A 12 4.70 -0.76 1.88
N TYR A 13 4.31 -0.30 3.06
CA TYR A 13 4.96 0.85 3.69
C TYR A 13 6.44 0.56 3.97
N TRP A 14 6.73 -0.62 4.49
CA TRP A 14 8.09 -1.07 4.71
C TRP A 14 8.86 -1.17 3.38
N LEU A 15 8.32 -1.88 2.39
CA LEU A 15 8.97 -2.11 1.11
C LEU A 15 9.27 -0.82 0.33
N LEU A 16 8.34 0.14 0.33
CA LEU A 16 8.46 1.34 -0.50
C LEU A 16 9.15 2.51 0.22
N ILE A 17 9.02 2.62 1.55
CA ILE A 17 9.47 3.81 2.29
C ILE A 17 10.59 3.48 3.29
N LYS A 18 10.53 2.33 3.95
CA LYS A 18 11.41 1.97 5.07
C LYS A 18 12.29 0.75 4.81
N PHE A 19 12.47 0.37 3.55
CA PHE A 19 13.20 -0.83 3.19
C PHE A 19 14.65 -0.73 3.70
N GLY A 20 15.08 -1.73 4.46
CA GLY A 20 16.38 -1.75 5.13
C GLY A 20 16.57 -0.77 6.28
N LYS A 21 15.60 0.08 6.61
CA LYS A 21 15.68 1.08 7.70
C LYS A 21 15.05 0.61 9.00
N THR A 22 14.01 -0.21 8.92
CA THR A 22 13.31 -0.78 10.08
C THR A 22 13.04 -2.27 9.87
N LYS A 23 12.65 -2.99 10.92
CA LYS A 23 12.18 -4.37 10.77
C LYS A 23 10.72 -4.37 10.33
N LEU A 24 10.34 -5.31 9.47
CA LEU A 24 8.96 -5.46 9.00
C LEU A 24 7.99 -5.65 10.18
N SER A 25 8.39 -6.40 11.20
CA SER A 25 7.60 -6.62 12.43
C SER A 25 7.25 -5.32 13.16
N ASP A 26 8.15 -4.34 13.16
CA ASP A 26 7.95 -3.06 13.84
C ASP A 26 6.95 -2.20 13.08
N GLU A 27 7.00 -2.27 11.74
CA GLU A 27 6.04 -1.57 10.87
C GLU A 27 4.66 -2.22 10.88
N GLN A 28 4.58 -3.53 11.10
CA GLN A 28 3.35 -4.29 11.23
C GLN A 28 2.76 -4.29 12.66
N ALA A 29 3.43 -3.67 13.63
CA ALA A 29 2.95 -3.59 15.00
C ALA A 29 1.59 -2.88 15.11
N GLY A 30 0.76 -3.30 16.08
CA GLY A 30 -0.61 -2.79 16.25
C GLY A 30 -0.73 -1.27 16.38
N LYS A 31 0.30 -0.60 16.95
CA LYS A 31 0.39 0.87 17.04
C LYS A 31 0.35 1.57 15.67
N ASN A 32 0.83 0.90 14.62
CA ASN A 32 0.92 1.42 13.26
C ASN A 32 -0.28 1.02 12.38
N ARG A 33 -1.26 0.28 12.92
CA ARG A 33 -2.40 -0.26 12.17
C ARG A 33 -3.16 0.79 11.37
N ARG A 34 -3.46 1.95 11.96
CA ARG A 34 -4.19 3.03 11.27
C ARG A 34 -3.39 3.57 10.07
N ARG A 35 -2.09 3.81 10.24
CA ARG A 35 -1.19 4.26 9.17
C ARG A 35 -1.12 3.24 8.05
N ASN A 36 -0.97 1.96 8.39
CA ASN A 36 -0.85 0.89 7.41
C ASN A 36 -2.13 0.74 6.56
N LEU A 37 -3.30 0.82 7.19
CA LEU A 37 -4.58 0.80 6.48
C LEU A 37 -4.75 2.00 5.55
N PHE A 38 -4.41 3.20 6.03
CA PHE A 38 -4.45 4.42 5.21
C PHE A 38 -3.49 4.34 4.02
N PHE A 39 -2.27 3.85 4.27
CA PHE A 39 -1.26 3.67 3.23
C PHE A 39 -1.68 2.65 2.18
N LEU A 40 -2.30 1.54 2.61
CA LEU A 40 -2.85 0.55 1.69
C LEU A 40 -3.96 1.13 0.82
N PHE A 41 -4.87 1.91 1.41
CA PHE A 41 -5.93 2.58 0.65
C PHE A 41 -5.34 3.53 -0.41
N PHE A 42 -4.35 4.33 -0.02
CA PHE A 42 -3.66 5.24 -0.94
C PHE A 42 -2.99 4.51 -2.12
N ILE A 43 -2.28 3.41 -1.85
CA ILE A 43 -1.67 2.59 -2.91
C ILE A 43 -2.70 2.00 -3.87
N ASN A 44 -3.84 1.53 -3.36
CA ASN A 44 -4.89 0.98 -4.21
C ASN A 44 -5.47 2.03 -5.17
N ILE A 45 -5.63 3.29 -4.72
CA ILE A 45 -6.04 4.39 -5.60
C ILE A 45 -5.01 4.61 -6.70
N ILE A 46 -3.73 4.69 -6.36
CA ILE A 46 -2.65 4.87 -7.35
C ILE A 46 -2.68 3.73 -8.36
N PHE A 47 -2.79 2.48 -7.89
CA PHE A 47 -2.83 1.32 -8.76
C PHE A 47 -4.03 1.36 -9.71
N ALA A 48 -5.22 1.70 -9.20
CA ALA A 48 -6.41 1.85 -10.03
C ALA A 48 -6.25 2.94 -11.10
N LEU A 49 -5.63 4.08 -10.76
CA LEU A 49 -5.35 5.15 -11.71
C LEU A 49 -4.37 4.71 -12.80
N ILE A 50 -3.28 4.05 -12.42
CA ILE A 50 -2.30 3.50 -13.37
C ILE A 50 -2.99 2.52 -14.32
N VAL A 51 -3.73 1.55 -13.79
CA VAL A 51 -4.46 0.55 -14.61
C VAL A 51 -5.45 1.24 -15.56
N THR A 52 -6.19 2.24 -15.07
CA THR A 52 -7.12 3.03 -15.89
C THR A 52 -6.39 3.73 -17.03
N LEU A 53 -5.26 4.39 -16.76
CA LEU A 53 -4.45 5.01 -17.79
C LEU A 53 -3.95 3.97 -18.81
N PHE A 54 -3.38 2.86 -18.38
CA PHE A 54 -2.84 1.88 -19.32
C PHE A 54 -3.89 1.13 -20.14
N LEU A 55 -5.07 0.84 -19.58
CA LEU A 55 -6.09 0.07 -20.26
C LEU A 55 -7.06 0.94 -21.07
N ILE A 56 -7.37 2.15 -20.59
CA ILE A 56 -8.41 2.98 -21.17
C ILE A 56 -7.84 4.06 -22.09
N TYR A 57 -6.70 4.67 -21.74
CA TYR A 57 -6.08 5.70 -22.58
C TYR A 57 -5.83 5.25 -24.03
N PRO A 58 -5.35 4.02 -24.31
CA PRO A 58 -5.13 3.58 -25.68
C PRO A 58 -6.42 3.39 -26.49
N ILE A 59 -7.58 3.30 -25.84
CA ILE A 59 -8.88 3.19 -26.53
C ILE A 59 -9.33 4.55 -27.09
N TYR A 60 -8.93 5.63 -26.42
CA TYR A 60 -9.31 7.00 -26.78
C TYR A 60 -8.21 7.78 -27.51
N SER A 61 -7.03 7.18 -27.70
CA SER A 61 -5.90 7.73 -28.47
C SER A 61 -5.91 7.23 -29.91
#